data_AF-A0A8I1Q7R3-F1
#
_entry.id   AF-A0A8I1Q7R3-F1
#
_cell.length_a   1.000
_cell.length_b   1.000
_cell.length_c   1.000
_cell.angle_alpha   90.00
_cell.angle_beta   90.00
_cell.angle_gamma   90.00
#
_symmetry.space_group_name_H-M   'P 1'
#
loop_
_entity.id
_entity.type
_entity.pdbx_description
1 polymer ?
#
loop_
_entity_poly.entity_id
_entity_poly.type
_entity_poly.pdbx_seq_one_letter_code
_entity_poly.pdbx_strand_id
1 'polypeptide(L)'
;MSTTFTVPDFWVFYDAAGKAIASSLGTFRDGSIANATADDAWRSAFDTKKGIASAKAAGVRAVPVESADWEDFWHGRRLPAEIAEALA
;
A
#
# COMPACT_ATOMS: atom_id res chain seq x y z
N MET A 1 28.25 -3.73 7.02
CA MET A 1 27.55 -2.79 6.13
C MET A 1 26.20 -2.52 6.74
N SER A 2 25.80 -1.25 6.92
CA SER A 2 24.48 -0.91 7.43
C SER A 2 23.48 -0.94 6.28
N THR A 3 22.48 -1.82 6.35
CA THR A 3 21.37 -1.82 5.40
C THR A 3 20.39 -0.73 5.84
N THR A 4 20.28 0.34 5.06
CA THR A 4 19.26 1.37 5.31
C THR A 4 17.93 0.82 4.80
N PHE A 5 16.95 0.71 5.68
CA PHE A 5 15.58 0.33 5.32
C PHE A 5 14.74 1.61 5.22
N THR A 6 14.14 1.84 4.04
CA THR A 6 13.27 2.99 3.80
C THR A 6 11.82 2.57 4.04
N VAL A 7 11.11 3.32 4.88
CA VAL A 7 9.67 3.16 5.11
C VAL A 7 8.94 4.16 4.20
N PRO A 8 7.90 3.77 3.45
CA PRO A 8 7.13 4.72 2.64
C PRO A 8 6.29 5.64 3.52
N ASP A 9 5.79 6.73 2.95
CA ASP A 9 4.80 7.57 3.62
C ASP A 9 3.45 6.86 3.77
N PHE A 10 3.05 6.12 2.74
CA PHE A 10 1.77 5.43 2.66
C PHE A 10 1.91 4.02 2.07
N TRP A 11 0.95 3.17 2.42
CA TRP A 11 0.64 1.93 1.75
C TRP A 11 -0.73 2.07 1.10
N VAL A 12 -0.82 1.85 -0.21
CA VAL A 12 -2.10 1.87 -0.95
C VAL A 12 -2.41 0.46 -1.44
N PHE A 13 -3.64 0.02 -1.21
CA PHE A 13 -4.11 -1.30 -1.57
C PHE A 13 -4.94 -1.20 -2.85
N TYR A 14 -4.53 -1.92 -3.88
CA TYR A 14 -5.20 -1.97 -5.18
C TYR A 14 -5.86 -3.33 -5.39
N ASP A 15 -7.10 -3.34 -5.86
CA ASP A 15 -7.75 -4.58 -6.30
C ASP A 15 -7.14 -5.13 -7.59
N ALA A 16 -7.60 -6.31 -8.02
CA ALA A 16 -7.13 -6.94 -9.24
C ALA A 16 -7.42 -6.15 -10.53
N ALA A 17 -8.32 -5.14 -10.47
CA ALA A 17 -8.60 -4.23 -11.57
C ALA A 17 -7.75 -2.94 -11.50
N GLY A 18 -6.85 -2.84 -10.51
CA GLY A 18 -5.99 -1.68 -10.29
C GLY A 18 -6.71 -0.49 -9.66
N LYS A 19 -7.87 -0.69 -9.04
CA LYS A 19 -8.56 0.37 -8.30
C LYS A 19 -8.04 0.40 -6.86
N ALA A 20 -7.68 1.58 -6.37
CA ALA A 20 -7.36 1.77 -4.95
C ALA A 20 -8.63 1.53 -4.09
N ILE A 21 -8.51 0.65 -3.10
CA ILE A 21 -9.63 0.25 -2.22
C ILE A 21 -9.40 0.57 -0.75
N ALA A 22 -8.13 0.70 -0.33
CA ALA A 22 -7.77 1.06 1.03
C ALA A 22 -6.40 1.73 1.05
N SER A 23 -6.10 2.45 2.13
CA SER A 23 -4.78 3.01 2.38
C SER A 23 -4.45 2.94 3.86
N SER A 24 -3.17 2.82 4.19
CA SER A 24 -2.64 2.97 5.55
C SER A 24 -1.39 3.84 5.53
N LEU A 25 -1.07 4.47 6.65
CA LEU A 25 0.16 5.26 6.79
C LEU A 25 1.35 4.32 6.93
N GLY A 26 2.43 4.56 6.20
CA GLY A 26 3.74 3.96 6.49
C GLY A 26 4.47 4.76 7.56
N THR A 27 4.47 6.09 7.41
CA THR A 27 5.12 7.04 8.33
C THR A 27 4.16 8.17 8.70
N PHE A 28 4.11 8.55 9.98
CA PHE A 28 3.37 9.72 10.44
C PHE A 28 4.11 11.01 10.09
N ARG A 29 3.40 12.14 10.12
CA ARG A 29 3.98 13.45 9.80
C ARG A 29 5.11 13.89 10.74
N ASP A 30 5.15 13.34 11.96
CA ASP A 30 6.23 13.59 12.93
C ASP A 30 7.48 12.70 12.69
N GLY A 31 7.48 11.90 11.62
CA GLY A 31 8.56 10.97 11.27
C GLY A 31 8.50 9.64 12.02
N SER A 32 7.53 9.42 12.90
CA SER A 32 7.35 8.13 13.56
C SER A 32 6.78 7.09 12.59
N ILE A 33 7.23 5.84 12.73
CA ILE A 33 6.82 4.75 11.85
C ILE A 33 5.45 4.23 12.31
N ALA A 34 4.47 4.25 11.40
CA ALA A 34 3.16 3.66 11.61
C ALA A 34 3.14 2.18 11.17
N ASN A 35 3.54 1.92 9.93
CA ASN A 35 3.62 0.59 9.34
C ASN A 35 4.92 0.45 8.54
N ALA A 36 5.93 -0.15 9.16
CA ALA A 36 7.25 -0.32 8.57
C ALA A 36 7.22 -1.19 7.30
N THR A 37 6.35 -2.20 7.30
CA THR A 37 6.27 -3.20 6.22
C THR A 37 4.88 -3.31 5.64
N ALA A 38 4.78 -3.93 4.46
CA ALA A 38 3.50 -4.25 3.84
C ALA A 38 2.62 -5.12 4.76
N ASP A 39 3.21 -6.08 5.49
CA ASP A 39 2.45 -6.95 6.41
C ASP A 39 1.89 -6.17 7.61
N ASP A 40 2.60 -5.16 8.12
CA ASP A 40 2.07 -4.26 9.14
C ASP A 40 0.89 -3.48 8.57
N ALA A 41 1.05 -2.93 7.36
CA ALA A 41 0.00 -2.20 6.68
C ALA A 41 -1.25 -3.07 6.41
N TRP A 42 -1.07 -4.32 6.00
CA TRP A 42 -2.15 -5.29 5.81
C TRP A 42 -2.94 -5.50 7.11
N ARG A 43 -2.25 -5.61 8.25
CA ARG A 43 -2.88 -5.74 9.57
C ARG A 43 -3.57 -4.46 10.02
N SER A 44 -3.06 -3.30 9.63
CA SER A 44 -3.66 -2.00 9.91
C SER A 44 -4.89 -1.73 9.05
N ALA A 45 -4.89 -2.14 7.78
CA ALA A 45 -5.96 -1.85 6.84
C ALA A 45 -7.12 -2.86 6.85
N PHE A 46 -6.89 -4.08 7.35
CA PHE A 46 -7.90 -5.14 7.36
C PHE A 46 -8.05 -5.76 8.76
N ASP A 47 -9.27 -5.77 9.27
CA ASP A 47 -9.58 -6.11 10.67
C ASP A 47 -9.24 -7.55 11.08
N THR A 48 -9.15 -8.48 10.13
CA THR A 48 -8.96 -9.90 10.44
C THR A 48 -7.97 -10.58 9.50
N LYS A 49 -7.26 -11.59 10.01
CA LYS A 49 -6.42 -12.48 9.20
C LYS A 49 -7.18 -13.10 8.02
N LYS A 50 -8.47 -13.41 8.22
CA LYS A 50 -9.35 -13.92 7.16
C LYS A 50 -9.58 -12.86 6.08
N GLY A 51 -9.83 -11.60 6.47
CA GLY A 51 -9.96 -10.48 5.54
C GLY A 51 -8.70 -10.27 4.70
N ILE A 52 -7.53 -10.28 5.34
CA ILE A 52 -6.23 -10.22 4.65
C ILE A 52 -6.07 -11.36 3.65
N ALA A 53 -6.33 -12.60 4.08
CA ALA A 53 -6.21 -13.77 3.20
C ALA A 53 -7.18 -13.70 2.02
N SER A 54 -8.44 -13.31 2.26
CA SER A 54 -9.44 -13.13 1.21
C SER A 54 -9.07 -12.02 0.22
N ALA A 55 -8.57 -10.89 0.69
CA ALA A 55 -8.11 -9.80 -0.17
C ALA A 55 -6.90 -10.21 -1.02
N LYS A 56 -5.89 -10.84 -0.41
CA LYS A 56 -4.73 -11.39 -1.14
C LYS A 56 -5.17 -12.44 -2.18
N ALA A 57 -6.09 -13.33 -1.82
CA ALA A 57 -6.65 -14.33 -2.75
C ALA A 57 -7.46 -13.70 -3.89
N ALA A 58 -8.10 -12.56 -3.66
CA ALA A 58 -8.78 -11.76 -4.67
C ALA A 58 -7.82 -10.92 -5.53
N GLY A 59 -6.50 -11.07 -5.35
CA GLY A 59 -5.49 -10.37 -6.15
C GLY A 59 -5.17 -8.95 -5.67
N VAL A 60 -5.59 -8.57 -4.46
CA VAL A 60 -5.28 -7.26 -3.90
C VAL A 60 -3.78 -7.14 -3.62
N ARG A 61 -3.18 -6.02 -4.01
CA ARG A 61 -1.75 -5.72 -3.86
C ARG A 61 -1.55 -4.50 -2.97
N ALA A 62 -0.54 -4.55 -2.11
CA ALA A 62 -0.14 -3.42 -1.27
C ALA A 62 1.10 -2.77 -1.87
N VAL A 63 1.02 -1.47 -2.17
CA VAL A 63 2.05 -0.72 -2.87
C VAL A 63 2.58 0.40 -1.98
N PRO A 64 3.91 0.55 -1.83
CA PRO A 64 4.49 1.70 -1.14
C PRO A 64 4.30 2.97 -1.97
N VAL A 65 3.85 4.06 -1.33
CA VAL A 65 3.51 5.32 -1.99
C VAL A 65 4.02 6.49 -1.16
N GLU A 66 4.73 7.41 -1.81
CA GLU A 66 5.19 8.65 -1.20
C GLU A 66 4.07 9.70 -1.16
N SER A 67 4.13 10.63 -0.21
CA SER A 67 3.10 11.67 -0.03
C SER A 67 2.81 12.48 -1.30
N ALA A 68 3.85 12.71 -2.11
CA ALA A 68 3.74 13.48 -3.35
C ALA A 68 2.85 12.79 -4.41
N ASP A 69 2.79 11.46 -4.40
CA ASP A 69 2.09 10.68 -5.41
C ASP A 69 0.75 10.13 -4.90
N TRP A 70 0.53 10.16 -3.58
CA TRP A 70 -0.62 9.53 -2.93
C TRP A 70 -1.96 9.98 -3.50
N GLU A 71 -2.16 11.28 -3.70
CA GLU A 71 -3.45 11.81 -4.17
C GLU A 71 -3.79 11.34 -5.59
N ASP A 72 -2.81 11.31 -6.50
CA ASP A 72 -3.04 10.87 -7.87
C ASP A 72 -3.32 9.37 -7.95
N PHE A 73 -2.60 8.59 -7.15
CA PHE A 73 -2.72 7.14 -7.04
C PHE A 73 -4.04 6.71 -6.39
N TRP A 74 -4.42 7.36 -5.28
CA TRP A 74 -5.67 7.10 -4.59
C TRP A 74 -6.90 7.39 -5.46
N HIS A 75 -6.86 8.49 -6.21
CA HIS A 75 -7.96 8.89 -7.10
C HIS A 75 -7.90 8.26 -8.49
N GLY A 76 -6.92 7.40 -8.78
CA GLY A 76 -6.77 6.73 -10.07
C GLY A 76 -6.41 7.67 -11.23
N ARG A 77 -5.88 8.87 -10.95
CA ARG A 77 -5.34 9.79 -11.96
C ARG A 77 -4.06 9.25 -12.59
N ARG A 78 -3.32 8.44 -11.81
CA ARG A 78 -2.15 7.69 -12.24
C ARG A 78 -2.16 6.34 -11.54
N LEU A 79 -1.49 5.34 -12.12
CA LEU A 79 -1.28 4.05 -11.49
C LEU A 79 0.22 3.84 -11.20
N PRO A 80 0.57 3.20 -10.07
CA PRO A 80 1.92 2.69 -9.87
C PRO A 80 2.31 1.72 -10.99
N ALA A 81 3.57 1.75 -11.42
CA ALA A 81 4.06 0.92 -12.53
C ALA A 81 3.76 -0.57 -12.30
N GLU A 82 3.98 -1.07 -11.08
CA GLU A 82 3.72 -2.48 -10.73
C GLU A 82 2.24 -2.88 -10.85
N ILE A 83 1.32 -1.93 -10.72
CA ILE A 83 -0.12 -2.15 -10.91
C ILE A 83 -0.46 -2.02 -12.38
N ALA A 84 0.11 -1.05 -13.10
CA ALA A 84 -0.10 -0.91 -14.54
C ALA A 84 0.39 -2.16 -15.32
N GLU A 85 1.57 -2.68 -14.96
CA GLU A 85 2.13 -3.92 -15.54
C GLU A 85 1.29 -5.15 -15.20
N ALA A 86 0.61 -5.17 -14.06
CA ALA A 86 -0.27 -6.26 -13.67
C ALA A 86 -1.51 -6.41 -14.55
N LEU A 87 -1.94 -5.30 -15.17
CA LEU A 87 -3.16 -5.19 -15.95
C LEU A 87 -2.93 -5.36 -17.45
N ALA A 88 -1.67 -5.31 -17.89
CA ALA A 88 -1.25 -5.48 -19.28
C ALA A 88 -1.16 -6.96 -19.66
#